data_AF-A0A8T7H8Q3-F1
#
_entry.id   AF-A0A8T7H8Q3-F1
#
_cell.length_a   1.000
_cell.length_b   1.000
_cell.length_c   1.000
_cell.angle_alpha   90.00
_cell.angle_beta   90.00
_cell.angle_gamma   90.00
#
_symmetry.space_group_name_H-M   'P 1'
#
loop_
_entity.id
_entity.type
_entity.pdbx_description
1 polymer ?
#
loop_
_entity_poly.entity_id
_entity_poly.type
_entity_poly.pdbx_seq_one_letter_code
_entity_poly.pdbx_strand_id
1 'polypeptide(L)'
;MTGNLLITGRPGSGKTTLIRRLAERFAGCSPVGFYTVEVREEGMRVGFDLVSLTGERRPLARTGFPGPCRVGKYGVDIPGFEEFLSS
;
A
#
# COMPACT_ATOMS: atom_id res chain seq x y z
N MET A 1 5.95 14.03 23.70
CA MET A 1 6.48 14.26 22.34
C MET A 1 6.30 12.98 21.55
N THR A 2 5.62 13.03 20.42
CA THR A 2 5.48 11.88 19.52
C THR A 2 6.67 11.90 18.56
N GLY A 3 7.50 10.87 18.60
CA GLY A 3 8.65 10.74 17.70
C GLY A 3 8.25 10.03 16.41
N ASN A 4 8.66 10.57 15.27
CA ASN A 4 8.47 9.91 13.97
C ASN A 4 9.65 8.97 13.71
N LEU A 5 9.37 7.73 13.30
CA LEU A 5 10.39 6.74 12.95
C LEU A 5 10.34 6.46 11.44
N LEU A 6 11.48 6.62 10.77
CA LEU A 6 11.66 6.21 9.38
C LEU A 6 12.46 4.92 9.32
N ILE A 7 11.85 3.85 8.78
CA ILE A 7 12.52 2.57 8.55
C ILE A 7 13.02 2.52 7.10
N THR A 8 14.33 2.40 6.93
CA THR A 8 15.00 2.31 5.62
C THR A 8 15.73 0.99 5.44
N GLY A 9 16.04 0.62 4.20
CA GLY A 9 16.76 -0.59 3.85
C GLY A 9 16.62 -0.92 2.37
N ARG A 10 17.49 -1.79 1.85
CA ARG A 10 17.49 -2.23 0.44
C ARG A 10 16.13 -2.80 0.00
N PRO A 11 15.75 -2.70 -1.28
CA PRO A 11 14.59 -3.43 -1.80
C PRO A 11 14.63 -4.91 -1.41
N GLY A 12 13.48 -5.49 -1.03
CA GLY A 12 13.41 -6.89 -0.59
C GLY A 12 13.92 -7.17 0.84
N SER A 13 14.39 -6.18 1.60
CA SER A 13 14.92 -6.37 2.96
C SER A 13 13.88 -6.73 4.04
N GLY A 14 12.62 -6.99 3.67
CA GLY A 14 11.56 -7.36 4.63
C GLY A 14 10.89 -6.20 5.37
N LYS A 15 11.03 -4.94 4.93
CA LYS A 15 10.39 -3.76 5.57
C LYS A 15 8.88 -3.92 5.73
N THR A 16 8.17 -4.30 4.66
CA THR A 16 6.72 -4.53 4.71
C THR A 16 6.36 -5.65 5.70
N THR A 17 7.16 -6.72 5.75
CA THR A 17 6.99 -7.80 6.72
C THR A 17 7.17 -7.31 8.15
N LEU A 18 8.17 -6.45 8.41
CA LEU A 18 8.38 -5.84 9.72
C LEU A 18 7.16 -5.00 10.14
N ILE A 19 6.68 -4.10 9.28
CA ILE A 19 5.52 -3.25 9.58
C ILE A 19 4.28 -4.09 9.88
N ARG A 20 4.01 -5.14 9.09
CA ARG A 20 2.87 -6.04 9.32
C ARG A 20 2.95 -6.75 10.68
N ARG A 21 4.12 -7.30 11.03
CA ARG A 21 4.34 -7.94 12.33
C ARG A 21 4.21 -6.96 13.49
N LEU A 22 4.64 -5.71 13.31
CA LEU A 22 4.45 -4.67 14.33
C LEU A 22 2.96 -4.35 14.49
N ALA A 23 2.21 -4.18 13.40
CA ALA A 23 0.77 -3.95 13.47
C ALA A 23 0.04 -5.10 14.21
N GLU A 24 0.38 -6.35 13.91
CA GLU A 24 -0.15 -7.53 14.60
C GLU A 24 0.21 -7.52 16.10
N ARG A 25 1.49 -7.25 16.43
CA ARG A 25 1.96 -7.22 17.82
C ARG A 25 1.32 -6.11 18.66
N PHE A 26 1.00 -4.98 18.02
CA PHE A 26 0.39 -3.82 18.65
C PHE A 26 -1.11 -3.70 18.35
N ALA A 27 -1.80 -4.79 18.00
CA ALA A 27 -3.22 -4.76 17.65
C ALA A 27 -4.11 -4.10 18.74
N GLY A 28 -3.76 -4.26 20.02
CA GLY A 28 -4.47 -3.59 21.13
C GLY A 28 -4.36 -2.06 21.16
N CYS A 29 -3.46 -1.47 20.38
CA CYS A 29 -3.32 -0.03 20.19
C CYS A 29 -4.10 0.48 18.98
N SER A 30 -4.85 -0.37 18.28
CA SER A 30 -5.61 -0.05 17.07
C SER A 30 -4.79 0.71 16.01
N PRO A 31 -3.67 0.13 15.52
CA PRO A 31 -2.81 0.80 14.56
C PRO A 31 -3.55 1.02 13.23
N VAL A 32 -3.43 2.22 12.68
CA VAL A 32 -4.02 2.62 11.40
C VAL A 32 -2.96 2.88 10.35
N GLY A 33 -3.36 2.83 9.07
CA GLY A 33 -2.50 3.05 7.93
C GLY A 33 -2.55 1.89 6.93
N PHE A 34 -1.60 1.90 6.00
CA PHE A 34 -1.58 0.96 4.89
C PHE A 34 -0.16 0.65 4.41
N TYR A 35 -0.05 -0.41 3.63
CA TYR A 35 1.12 -0.73 2.83
C TYR A 35 0.70 -1.04 1.41
N THR A 36 1.65 -1.02 0.48
CA THR A 36 1.39 -1.38 -0.92
C THR A 36 1.91 -2.78 -1.24
N VAL A 37 1.19 -3.49 -2.11
CA VAL A 37 1.62 -4.79 -2.65
C VAL A 37 1.67 -4.75 -4.17
N GLU A 38 2.69 -5.38 -4.73
CA GLU A 38 2.83 -5.53 -6.17
C GLU A 38 1.84 -6.59 -6.69
N VAL A 39 1.10 -6.25 -7.74
CA VAL A 39 0.16 -7.16 -8.41
C VAL A 39 0.76 -7.61 -9.74
N ARG A 40 0.80 -8.94 -9.92
CA ARG A 40 1.31 -9.60 -11.12
C ARG A 40 0.25 -10.53 -11.71
N GLU A 41 0.13 -10.50 -13.02
CA GLU A 41 -0.67 -11.44 -13.82
C GLU A 41 0.26 -12.04 -14.87
N GLU A 42 0.24 -13.36 -15.05
CA GLU A 42 1.10 -14.08 -16.00
C GLU A 42 2.60 -13.71 -15.89
N GLY A 43 3.08 -13.45 -14.67
CA GLY A 43 4.46 -13.04 -14.40
C GLY A 43 4.78 -11.56 -14.70
N MET A 44 3.86 -10.82 -15.31
CA MET A 44 4.03 -9.39 -15.60
C MET A 44 3.42 -8.52 -14.49
N ARG A 45 4.13 -7.46 -14.10
CA ARG A 45 3.59 -6.46 -13.16
C ARG A 45 2.48 -5.63 -13.83
N VAL A 46 1.25 -5.83 -13.37
CA VAL A 46 0.06 -5.12 -13.81
C VAL A 46 -0.30 -3.93 -12.92
N GLY A 47 0.23 -3.85 -11.69
CA GLY A 47 0.04 -2.67 -10.86
C GLY A 47 0.34 -2.88 -9.38
N PHE A 48 -0.35 -2.10 -8.55
CA PHE A 48 -0.17 -2.06 -7.09
C PHE A 48 -1.52 -1.91 -6.37
N ASP A 49 -1.66 -2.61 -5.25
CA ASP A 49 -2.79 -2.44 -4.33
C ASP A 49 -2.36 -1.73 -3.05
N LEU A 50 -3.32 -1.00 -2.47
CA LEU A 50 -3.33 -0.61 -1.07
C LEU A 50 -3.84 -1.78 -0.25
N VAL A 51 -3.22 -2.03 0.90
CA VAL A 51 -3.73 -2.95 1.91
C VAL A 51 -3.67 -2.26 3.26
N SER A 52 -4.81 -2.11 3.92
CA SER A 52 -4.88 -1.51 5.26
C SER A 52 -4.27 -2.46 6.29
N LEU A 53 -3.96 -1.94 7.49
CA LEU A 53 -3.55 -2.79 8.61
C LEU A 53 -4.70 -3.67 9.14
N THR A 54 -5.95 -3.37 8.76
CA THR A 54 -7.15 -4.17 9.08
C THR A 54 -7.50 -5.20 8.00
N GLY A 55 -6.80 -5.20 6.87
CA GLY A 55 -6.94 -6.19 5.79
C GLY A 55 -7.81 -5.77 4.61
N GLU A 56 -8.38 -4.56 4.63
CA GLU A 56 -9.03 -3.98 3.45
C GLU A 56 -8.03 -3.84 2.31
N ARG A 57 -8.45 -4.15 1.09
CA ARG A 57 -7.58 -4.12 -0.09
C ARG A 57 -8.27 -3.43 -1.26
N ARG A 58 -7.53 -2.53 -1.93
CA ARG A 58 -8.02 -1.78 -3.09
C ARG A 58 -6.94 -1.56 -4.14
N PRO A 59 -7.27 -1.56 -5.45
CA PRO A 59 -6.36 -1.08 -6.49
C PRO A 59 -5.92 0.36 -6.25
N LEU A 60 -4.61 0.60 -6.19
CA LEU A 60 -4.03 1.95 -6.24
C LEU A 60 -3.76 2.36 -7.69
N ALA A 61 -3.09 1.46 -8.40
CA ALA A 61 -2.62 1.72 -9.74
C ALA A 61 -2.64 0.44 -10.57
N ARG A 62 -3.03 0.56 -11.83
CA ARG A 62 -3.09 -0.54 -12.80
C ARG A 62 -2.73 -0.09 -14.20
N THR A 63 -2.23 -1.01 -15.01
CA THR A 63 -2.17 -0.81 -16.47
C THR A 63 -3.59 -0.69 -17.03
N GLY A 64 -3.82 0.30 -17.88
CA GLY A 64 -5.13 0.52 -18.50
C GLY A 64 -6.14 1.28 -17.64
N PHE A 65 -5.82 1.66 -16.40
CA PHE A 65 -6.67 2.59 -15.64
C PHE A 65 -6.82 3.91 -16.40
N PRO A 66 -8.06 4.40 -16.57
CA PRO A 66 -8.35 5.64 -17.26
C PRO A 66 -7.97 6.84 -16.37
N GLY A 67 -8.01 8.03 -16.98
CA GLY A 67 -7.80 9.28 -16.26
C GLY A 67 -6.40 9.89 -16.41
N PRO A 68 -6.24 11.14 -15.95
CA PRO A 68 -5.06 11.95 -16.20
C PRO A 68 -3.86 11.60 -15.30
N CYS A 69 -4.12 11.06 -14.09
CA CYS A 69 -3.07 10.74 -13.13
C CYS A 69 -2.37 9.43 -13.48
N ARG A 70 -1.09 9.51 -13.83
CA ARG A 70 -0.31 8.36 -14.31
C ARG A 70 1.13 8.38 -13.80
N VAL A 71 1.68 7.18 -13.59
CA VAL A 71 3.11 6.96 -13.31
C VAL A 71 3.61 5.89 -14.29
N GLY A 72 4.32 6.31 -15.33
CA GLY A 72 4.70 5.44 -16.44
C GLY A 72 3.47 4.82 -17.11
N LYS A 73 3.41 3.48 -17.20
CA LYS A 73 2.28 2.75 -17.80
C LYS A 73 1.06 2.60 -16.89
N TYR A 74 1.16 2.96 -15.61
CA TYR A 74 0.10 2.75 -14.63
C TYR A 74 -0.78 4.00 -14.51
N GLY A 75 -2.09 3.85 -14.71
CA GLY A 75 -3.06 4.84 -14.28
C GLY A 75 -3.30 4.70 -12.78
N VAL A 76 -3.47 5.82 -12.08
CA VAL A 76 -3.63 5.89 -10.63
C VAL A 76 -5.07 6.26 -10.28
N ASP A 77 -5.72 5.46 -9.45
CA ASP A 77 -7.07 5.70 -8.95
C ASP A 77 -7.03 6.63 -7.73
N ILE A 78 -6.95 7.94 -7.98
CA ILE A 78 -6.93 8.95 -6.92
C ILE A 78 -8.26 8.95 -6.13
N PRO A 79 -9.46 8.94 -6.75
CA PRO A 79 -10.71 8.88 -6.00
C PRO A 79 -10.78 7.65 -5.09
N GLY A 80 -10.38 6.47 -5.60
CA GLY A 80 -10.35 5.25 -4.79
C GLY A 80 -9.34 5.31 -3.65
N PHE A 81 -8.20 5.98 -3.85
CA PHE A 81 -7.23 6.23 -2.78
C PHE A 81 -7.80 7.12 -1.67
N GLU A 82 -8.44 8.25 -2.02
CA GLU A 82 -9.03 9.18 -1.03
C GLU A 82 -10.17 8.52 -0.24
N GLU A 83 -11.02 7.73 -0.90
CA GLU A 83 -12.07 6.96 -0.22
C GLU A 83 -11.46 5.92 0.72
N PHE A 84 -10.38 5.23 0.32
CA PHE A 84 -9.67 4.27 1.17
C PHE A 84 -8.98 4.92 2.39
N LEU A 85 -8.59 6.20 2.30
CA LEU A 85 -8.05 6.92 3.47
C LEU A 85 -9.15 7.39 4.43
N SER A 86 -10.39 7.43 3.98
CA SER A 86 -11.53 7.94 4.74
C SER A 86 -12.28 6.85 5.53
N SER A 87 -11.94 5.58 5.29
CA SER A 87 -12.48 4.38 5.96
C SER A 87 -11.68 3.98 7.20
#